data_AF-A0A371C1M2-F1
#
_entry.id   AF-A0A371C1M2-F1
#
_cell.length_a   1.000
_cell.length_b   1.000
_cell.length_c   1.000
_cell.angle_alpha   90.00
_cell.angle_beta   90.00
_cell.angle_gamma   90.00
#
_symmetry.space_group_name_H-M   'P 1'
#
loop_
_entity.id
_entity.type
_entity.pdbx_description
1 polymer ?
#
loop_
_entity_poly.entity_id
_entity_poly.type
_entity_poly.pdbx_seq_one_letter_code
_entity_poly.pdbx_strand_id
1 'polypeptide(L)'
;MKFSLFATVALLAASVSALPAPADEASYECHKTCGTMIEDSRKCAEGDSWNQDCMCKPGTPFFDALDPCLQCGAALWADYGKYLEPPLGFCGLPTKPY
;
A
#
# COMPACT_ATOMS: atom_id res chain seq x y z
N MET A 1 14.56 -42.66 -55.41
CA MET A 1 13.47 -42.01 -54.62
C MET A 1 14.17 -41.41 -53.39
N LYS A 2 14.53 -40.12 -53.30
CA LYS A 2 13.72 -38.89 -53.00
C LYS A 2 12.84 -39.17 -51.76
N PHE A 3 12.95 -38.54 -50.58
CA PHE A 3 12.86 -37.12 -50.17
C PHE A 3 13.57 -36.93 -48.80
N SER A 4 14.44 -35.93 -48.55
CA SER A 4 14.17 -34.57 -48.01
C SER A 4 13.16 -34.49 -46.85
N LEU A 5 13.56 -33.99 -45.67
CA LEU A 5 13.32 -32.60 -45.22
C LEU A 5 13.73 -32.40 -43.75
N PHE A 6 14.36 -31.25 -43.51
CA PHE A 6 14.75 -30.69 -42.22
C PHE A 6 13.50 -30.29 -41.41
N ALA A 7 13.51 -30.51 -40.09
CA ALA A 7 12.51 -29.95 -39.18
C ALA A 7 13.21 -29.14 -38.10
N THR A 8 13.42 -27.86 -38.39
CA THR A 8 13.74 -26.83 -37.41
C THR A 8 12.54 -26.63 -36.49
N VAL A 9 12.69 -26.96 -35.21
CA VAL A 9 11.69 -26.65 -34.17
C VAL A 9 11.73 -25.14 -33.93
N ALA A 10 10.73 -24.42 -34.42
CA ALA A 10 10.53 -23.02 -34.10
C ALA A 10 10.05 -22.89 -32.65
N LEU A 11 10.88 -22.33 -31.77
CA LEU A 11 10.43 -21.86 -30.46
C LEU A 11 9.53 -20.63 -30.68
N LEU A 12 8.23 -20.82 -30.50
CA LEU A 12 7.28 -19.72 -30.34
C LEU A 12 7.52 -19.05 -28.99
N ALA A 13 8.19 -17.90 -29.01
CA ALA A 13 8.21 -17.00 -27.85
C ALA A 13 6.79 -16.43 -27.65
N ALA A 14 6.07 -16.96 -26.67
CA ALA A 14 4.82 -16.35 -26.22
C ALA A 14 5.15 -15.06 -25.47
N SER A 15 4.91 -13.91 -26.11
CA SER A 15 4.90 -12.62 -25.45
C SER A 15 3.72 -12.58 -24.49
N VAL A 16 3.97 -12.88 -23.21
CA VAL A 16 3.02 -12.55 -22.13
C VAL A 16 2.94 -11.03 -22.07
N SER A 17 1.86 -10.47 -22.62
CA SER A 17 1.48 -9.09 -22.35
C SER A 17 1.13 -9.01 -20.86
N ALA A 18 2.00 -8.42 -20.06
CA ALA A 18 1.63 -8.02 -18.72
C ALA A 18 0.45 -7.05 -18.84
N LEU A 19 -0.73 -7.47 -18.39
CA LEU A 19 -1.85 -6.57 -18.23
C LEU A 19 -1.43 -5.45 -17.28
N PRO A 20 -1.80 -4.18 -17.54
CA PRO A 20 -1.58 -3.14 -16.56
C PRO A 20 -2.25 -3.59 -15.25
N ALA A 21 -1.51 -3.48 -14.14
CA ALA A 21 -2.13 -3.60 -12.83
C ALA A 21 -3.33 -2.63 -12.78
N PRO A 22 -4.43 -2.98 -12.09
CA PRO A 22 -5.50 -2.02 -11.88
C PRO A 22 -4.88 -0.73 -11.34
N ALA A 23 -5.22 0.40 -11.97
CA ALA A 23 -4.74 1.68 -11.49
C ALA A 23 -5.30 1.89 -10.08
N ASP A 24 -4.45 2.37 -9.19
CA ASP A 24 -4.91 2.87 -7.91
C ASP A 24 -5.81 4.08 -8.18
N GLU A 25 -7.10 3.97 -7.86
CA GLU A 25 -8.09 5.03 -8.06
C GLU A 25 -7.94 6.14 -7.00
N ALA A 26 -7.01 6.01 -6.05
CA ALA A 26 -6.72 7.03 -5.06
C ALA A 26 -6.05 8.26 -5.67
N SER A 27 -6.40 9.44 -5.15
CA SER A 27 -5.72 10.67 -5.52
C SER A 27 -4.27 10.69 -5.03
N TYR A 28 -3.40 11.44 -5.70
CA TYR A 28 -2.03 11.67 -5.24
C TYR A 28 -1.99 12.21 -3.79
N GLU A 29 -2.91 13.11 -3.43
CA GLU A 29 -2.95 13.63 -2.06
C GLU A 29 -3.31 12.53 -1.06
N CYS A 30 -4.20 11.59 -1.43
CA CYS A 30 -4.51 10.44 -0.57
C CYS A 30 -3.28 9.57 -0.31
N HIS A 31 -2.53 9.24 -1.37
CA HIS A 31 -1.27 8.52 -1.26
C HIS A 31 -0.28 9.24 -0.35
N LYS A 32 -0.13 10.55 -0.54
CA LYS A 32 0.79 11.37 0.24
C LYS A 32 0.38 11.38 1.71
N THR A 33 -0.89 11.63 2.02
CA THR A 33 -1.36 11.69 3.41
C THR A 33 -1.27 10.34 4.11
N CYS A 34 -1.82 9.27 3.52
CA CYS A 34 -1.74 7.93 4.11
C CYS A 34 -0.30 7.39 4.16
N GLY A 35 0.53 7.73 3.17
CA GLY A 35 1.95 7.37 3.14
C GLY A 35 2.73 8.06 4.27
N THR A 36 2.52 9.37 4.46
CA THR A 36 3.11 10.12 5.57
C THR A 36 2.65 9.57 6.92
N MET A 37 1.39 9.18 7.07
CA MET A 37 0.89 8.56 8.29
C MET A 37 1.60 7.23 8.61
N ILE A 38 1.89 6.40 7.59
CA ILE A 38 2.72 5.20 7.76
C ILE A 38 4.13 5.58 8.22
N GLU A 39 4.76 6.56 7.58
CA GLU A 39 6.11 7.01 7.93
C GLU A 39 6.18 7.56 9.37
N ASP A 40 5.18 8.34 9.78
CA ASP A 40 5.12 8.91 11.12
C ASP A 40 4.91 7.84 12.19
N SER A 41 4.11 6.81 11.90
CA SER A 41 4.02 5.64 12.80
C SER A 41 5.39 4.97 13.00
N ARG A 42 6.20 4.86 11.95
CA ARG A 42 7.53 4.24 12.02
C ARG A 42 8.53 5.10 12.78
N LYS A 43 8.44 6.43 12.66
CA LYS A 43 9.29 7.37 13.42
C LYS A 43 9.04 7.30 14.92
N CYS A 44 7.81 6.98 15.32
CA CYS A 44 7.40 6.85 16.71
C CYS A 44 7.47 5.41 17.25
N ALA A 45 8.00 4.46 16.48
CA ALA A 45 8.15 3.08 16.91
C ALA A 45 9.41 2.87 17.76
N GLU A 46 9.28 2.11 18.84
CA GLU A 46 10.34 1.67 19.74
C GLU A 46 10.29 0.13 19.85
N GLY A 47 11.16 -0.56 19.11
CA GLY A 47 11.11 -2.02 19.00
C GLY A 47 9.84 -2.50 18.30
N ASP A 48 9.05 -3.35 18.97
CA ASP A 48 7.81 -3.92 18.44
C ASP A 48 6.55 -3.11 18.83
N SER A 49 6.71 -1.92 19.41
CA SER A 49 5.61 -1.07 19.89
C SER A 49 5.78 0.40 19.48
N TRP A 50 4.75 1.22 19.74
CA TRP A 50 4.76 2.66 19.49
C TRP A 50 4.77 3.48 20.77
N ASN A 51 5.26 4.71 20.65
CA ASN A 51 5.19 5.71 21.71
C ASN A 51 3.84 6.44 21.67
N GLN A 52 3.04 6.30 22.74
CA GLN A 52 1.69 6.87 22.80
C GLN A 52 1.67 8.40 22.69
N ASP A 53 2.65 9.08 23.27
CA ASP A 53 2.74 10.54 23.27
C ASP A 53 3.19 11.09 21.92
N CYS A 54 3.93 10.29 21.15
CA CYS A 54 4.41 10.63 19.81
C CYS A 54 3.30 10.52 18.75
N MET A 55 2.31 9.64 18.94
CA MET A 55 1.32 9.32 17.89
C MET A 55 -0.14 9.56 18.26
N CYS A 56 -0.56 9.21 19.48
CA CYS A 56 -1.97 9.03 19.78
C CYS A 56 -2.64 10.30 20.32
N LYS A 57 -1.88 11.39 20.46
CA LYS A 57 -2.37 12.68 20.96
C LYS A 57 -2.74 13.60 19.79
N PRO A 58 -3.83 14.40 19.92
CA PRO A 58 -4.13 15.47 18.98
C PRO A 58 -2.94 16.43 18.81
N GLY A 59 -2.74 16.91 17.58
CA GLY A 59 -1.62 17.79 17.24
C GLY A 59 -0.30 17.05 16.92
N THR A 60 -0.31 15.71 16.94
CA THR A 60 0.80 14.92 16.40
C THR A 60 0.57 14.67 14.92
N PRO A 61 1.64 14.61 14.09
CA PRO A 61 1.49 14.38 12.64
C PRO A 61 0.69 13.14 12.29
N PHE A 62 0.85 12.04 13.05
CA PHE A 62 0.08 10.82 12.86
C PHE A 62 -1.41 11.03 13.14
N PHE A 63 -1.76 11.64 14.27
CA PHE A 63 -3.16 11.89 14.64
C PHE A 63 -3.84 12.86 13.66
N ASP A 64 -3.13 13.92 13.27
CA ASP A 64 -3.68 14.96 12.40
C ASP A 64 -3.90 14.47 10.95
N ALA A 65 -3.20 13.41 10.53
CA ALA A 65 -3.39 12.75 9.23
C ALA A 65 -4.53 11.71 9.21
N LEU A 66 -5.11 11.37 10.38
CA LEU A 66 -6.12 10.32 10.53
C LEU A 66 -7.34 10.55 9.63
N ASP A 67 -8.06 11.65 9.85
CA ASP A 67 -9.31 11.94 9.16
C ASP A 67 -9.11 12.04 7.63
N PRO A 68 -8.14 12.82 7.13
CA PRO A 68 -7.90 12.91 5.70
C PRO A 68 -7.53 11.56 5.06
N CYS A 69 -6.74 10.72 5.75
CA CYS A 69 -6.37 9.41 5.23
C CYS A 69 -7.59 8.47 5.20
N LEU A 70 -8.35 8.36 6.28
CA LEU A 70 -9.45 7.41 6.35
C LEU A 70 -10.65 7.81 5.46
N GLN A 71 -10.81 9.09 5.14
CA GLN A 71 -11.84 9.55 4.18
C GLN A 71 -11.54 9.18 2.72
N CYS A 72 -10.26 9.03 2.35
CA CYS A 72 -9.87 8.76 0.96
C CYS A 72 -9.27 7.34 0.76
N GLY A 73 -8.90 6.67 1.85
CA GLY A 73 -8.05 5.48 1.84
C GLY A 73 -8.71 4.20 1.36
N ALA A 74 -10.00 4.21 0.98
CA ALA A 74 -10.73 3.03 0.54
C ALA A 74 -10.03 2.31 -0.64
N ALA A 75 -9.54 3.07 -1.62
CA ALA A 75 -8.80 2.52 -2.76
C ALA A 75 -7.39 2.03 -2.39
N LEU A 76 -6.77 2.63 -1.38
CA LEU A 76 -5.41 2.29 -0.90
C LEU A 76 -5.37 1.09 0.04
N TRP A 77 -6.50 0.76 0.68
CA TRP A 77 -6.46 -0.02 1.93
C TRP A 77 -5.93 -1.44 1.76
N ALA A 78 -6.09 -2.04 0.58
CA ALA A 78 -5.54 -3.35 0.26
C ALA A 78 -4.00 -3.39 0.41
N ASP A 79 -3.33 -2.28 0.12
CA ASP A 79 -1.88 -2.15 0.19
C ASP A 79 -1.38 -1.47 1.47
N TYR A 80 -2.13 -0.48 1.97
CA TYR A 80 -1.72 0.39 3.07
C TYR A 80 -2.22 -0.13 4.42
N GLY A 81 -3.37 -0.81 4.46
CA GLY A 81 -4.03 -1.24 5.70
C GLY A 81 -3.13 -2.08 6.59
N LYS A 82 -2.34 -3.01 6.04
CA LYS A 82 -1.38 -3.82 6.81
C LYS A 82 -0.33 -3.02 7.58
N TYR A 83 -0.07 -1.76 7.18
CA TYR A 83 0.86 -0.86 7.85
C TYR A 83 0.16 0.13 8.78
N LEU A 84 -1.13 0.42 8.54
CA LEU A 84 -1.91 1.41 9.28
C LEU A 84 -2.76 0.78 10.39
N GLU A 85 -3.33 -0.40 10.17
CA GLU A 85 -4.20 -1.08 11.15
C GLU A 85 -3.52 -1.33 12.50
N PRO A 86 -2.27 -1.84 12.57
CA PRO A 86 -1.59 -2.02 13.85
C PRO A 86 -1.37 -0.72 14.65
N PRO A 87 -0.78 0.37 14.09
CA PRO A 87 -0.62 1.61 14.84
C PRO A 87 -1.95 2.33 15.15
N LEU A 88 -2.95 2.24 14.27
CA LEU A 88 -4.30 2.75 14.55
C LEU A 88 -4.93 2.01 15.72
N GLY A 89 -4.83 0.68 15.73
CA GLY A 89 -5.30 -0.17 16.81
C GLY A 89 -4.59 0.11 18.14
N PHE A 90 -3.27 0.36 18.09
CA PHE A 90 -2.50 0.79 19.27
C PHE A 90 -3.05 2.09 19.88
N CYS A 91 -3.42 3.07 19.06
CA CYS A 91 -4.01 4.32 19.52
C CYS A 91 -5.52 4.23 19.84
N GLY A 92 -6.17 3.08 19.64
CA GLY A 92 -7.63 2.92 19.81
C GLY A 92 -8.45 3.70 18.78
N LEU A 93 -7.90 3.96 17.60
CA LEU A 93 -8.51 4.73 16.52
C LEU A 93 -9.24 3.81 15.52
N PRO A 94 -10.09 4.36 14.63
CA PRO A 94 -10.70 3.57 13.55
C PRO A 94 -9.62 2.91 12.69
N THR A 95 -9.77 1.60 12.45
CA THR A 95 -8.80 0.79 11.69
C THR A 95 -9.24 0.54 10.25
N LYS A 96 -10.23 1.28 9.75
CA LYS A 96 -10.73 1.16 8.38
C LYS A 96 -11.15 2.53 7.83
N PRO A 97 -11.08 2.74 6.51
CA PRO A 97 -11.63 3.91 5.83
C PRO A 97 -13.15 4.06 6.04
N TYR A 98 -13.66 5.29 5.90
CA TYR A 98 -15.08 5.64 6.00
C TYR A 98 -15.52 6.71 4.99
#